data_AF-A0A2D6CYS9-F1
#
_entry.id   AF-A0A2D6CYS9-F1
#
_cell.length_a   1.000
_cell.length_b   1.000
_cell.length_c   1.000
_cell.angle_alpha   90.00
_cell.angle_beta   90.00
_cell.angle_gamma   90.00
#
_symmetry.space_group_name_H-M   'P 1'
#
loop_
_entity.id
_entity.type
_entity.pdbx_description
1 polymer ?
#
loop_
_entity_poly.entity_id
_entity_poly.type
_entity_poly.pdbx_seq_one_letter_code
_entity_poly.pdbx_strand_id
1 'polypeptide(L)'
;MRQAVLVTGGAGYIGSHTVRRLLEHGRRVIVCDDLSTGHREPVGLFSHVYGPDRFLFAEASLLDADALHELFAEHDIAGVIDFAARSIVPESQREPRLYFEQNVVAFGNLLAACDGVPVV
;
A
#
# COMPACT_ATOMS: atom_id res chain seq x y z
N MET A 1 -16.16 -15.03 -3.27
CA MET A 1 -14.99 -14.26 -3.73
C MET A 1 -14.31 -13.70 -2.49
N ARG A 2 -12.99 -13.84 -2.34
CA ARG A 2 -12.29 -13.38 -1.12
C ARG A 2 -11.83 -11.94 -1.34
N GLN A 3 -12.59 -11.02 -0.77
CA GLN A 3 -12.27 -9.60 -0.75
C GLN A 3 -10.92 -9.35 -0.04
N ALA A 4 -10.03 -8.60 -0.69
CA ALA A 4 -8.71 -8.24 -0.18
C ALA A 4 -8.74 -6.93 0.61
N VAL A 5 -7.76 -6.78 1.51
CA VAL A 5 -7.39 -5.48 2.09
C VAL A 5 -6.15 -4.99 1.36
N LEU A 6 -6.24 -3.80 0.75
CA LEU A 6 -5.07 -3.12 0.19
C LEU A 6 -4.34 -2.40 1.33
N VAL A 7 -3.03 -2.58 1.42
CA VAL A 7 -2.17 -1.85 2.36
C VAL A 7 -1.11 -1.12 1.56
N THR A 8 -1.24 0.21 1.45
CA THR A 8 -0.19 1.03 0.84
C THR A 8 0.95 1.21 1.85
N GLY A 9 2.20 1.39 1.40
CA GLY A 9 3.33 1.53 2.33
C GLY A 9 3.55 0.27 3.18
N GLY A 10 3.06 -0.88 2.71
CA GLY A 10 3.07 -2.14 3.44
C GLY A 10 4.46 -2.75 3.62
N ALA A 11 5.47 -2.28 2.89
CA ALA A 11 6.88 -2.63 3.09
C ALA A 11 7.60 -1.69 4.10
N GLY A 12 6.90 -0.68 4.62
CA GLY A 12 7.38 0.19 5.69
C GLY A 12 7.26 -0.44 7.08
N TYR A 13 7.68 0.31 8.10
CA TYR A 13 7.72 -0.17 9.49
C TYR A 13 6.33 -0.55 10.02
N ILE A 14 5.39 0.39 10.09
CA ILE A 14 4.04 0.12 10.62
C ILE A 14 3.22 -0.75 9.64
N GLY A 15 3.37 -0.50 8.34
CA GLY A 15 2.69 -1.24 7.28
C GLY A 15 2.98 -2.74 7.33
N SER A 16 4.25 -3.15 7.42
CA SER A 16 4.62 -4.57 7.42
C SER A 16 4.08 -5.34 8.64
N HIS A 17 4.03 -4.70 9.81
CA HIS A 17 3.41 -5.27 11.00
C HIS A 17 1.89 -5.42 10.85
N THR A 18 1.24 -4.45 10.21
CA THR A 18 -0.20 -4.49 9.91
C THR A 18 -0.53 -5.59 8.90
N VAL A 19 0.24 -5.70 7.82
CA VAL A 19 0.14 -6.77 6.82
C VAL A 19 0.26 -8.13 7.48
N ARG A 20 1.30 -8.34 8.30
CA ARG A 20 1.49 -9.59 9.06
C ARG A 20 0.27 -9.92 9.91
N ARG A 21 -0.26 -8.93 10.64
CA ARG A 21 -1.42 -9.11 11.52
C ARG A 21 -2.68 -9.50 10.73
N LEU A 22 -2.94 -8.85 9.60
CA LEU A 22 -4.06 -9.18 8.72
C LEU A 22 -3.96 -10.62 8.18
N LEU A 23 -2.75 -11.03 7.76
CA LEU A 23 -2.48 -12.38 7.26
C LEU A 23 -2.61 -13.44 8.36
N GLU A 24 -2.16 -13.16 9.59
CA GLU A 24 -2.36 -14.03 10.77
C GLU A 24 -3.86 -14.25 11.05
N HIS A 25 -4.70 -13.23 10.82
CA HIS A 25 -6.16 -13.32 10.94
C HIS A 25 -6.86 -13.90 9.71
N GLY A 26 -6.10 -14.47 8.76
CA GLY A 26 -6.64 -15.16 7.60
C GLY A 26 -7.22 -14.24 6.52
N ARG A 27 -6.94 -12.94 6.57
CA ARG A 27 -7.33 -11.99 5.52
C ARG A 27 -6.43 -12.18 4.29
N ARG A 28 -6.99 -11.91 3.10
CA ARG A 28 -6.21 -11.69 1.88
C ARG A 28 -5.69 -10.26 1.91
N VAL A 29 -4.41 -10.08 1.64
CA VAL A 29 -3.73 -8.78 1.68
C VAL A 29 -3.02 -8.54 0.37
N ILE A 30 -3.18 -7.34 -0.16
CA ILE A 30 -2.39 -6.82 -1.29
C ILE A 30 -1.57 -5.67 -0.72
N VAL A 31 -0.26 -5.70 -0.92
CA VAL A 31 0.62 -4.57 -0.59
C VAL A 31 0.88 -3.77 -1.86
N CYS A 32 0.73 -2.45 -1.81
CA CYS A 32 1.20 -1.54 -2.84
C CYS A 32 2.31 -0.66 -2.25
N ASP A 33 3.53 -0.76 -2.76
CA ASP A 33 4.68 -0.03 -2.23
C ASP A 33 5.72 0.20 -3.33
N ASP A 34 6.28 1.40 -3.42
CA ASP A 34 7.31 1.74 -4.40
C ASP A 34 8.74 1.53 -3.87
N LEU A 35 8.87 1.04 -2.63
CA LEU A 35 10.13 0.78 -1.94
C LEU A 35 11.02 2.02 -1.79
N SER A 36 10.48 3.23 -1.94
CA SER A 36 11.24 4.47 -1.83
C SER A 36 11.79 4.71 -0.42
N THR A 37 11.11 4.17 0.61
CA THR A 37 11.61 4.06 1.99
C THR A 37 11.38 2.68 2.62
N GLY A 38 10.62 1.81 1.96
CA GLY A 38 10.30 0.46 2.43
C GLY A 38 11.37 -0.58 2.06
N HIS A 39 11.24 -1.78 2.61
CA HIS A 39 12.15 -2.89 2.31
C HIS A 39 11.37 -4.11 1.82
N ARG A 40 11.77 -4.66 0.66
CA ARG A 40 11.08 -5.80 0.04
C ARG A 40 11.27 -7.10 0.81
N GLU A 41 12.42 -7.29 1.44
CA GLU A 41 12.81 -8.58 2.05
C GLU A 41 11.84 -9.04 3.15
N PRO A 42 11.44 -8.21 4.14
CA PRO A 42 10.54 -8.64 5.21
C PRO A 42 9.15 -9.05 4.69
N VAL A 43 8.61 -8.34 3.70
CA VAL A 43 7.29 -8.63 3.12
C VAL A 43 7.33 -9.75 2.09
N GLY A 44 8.45 -9.95 1.39
CA GLY A 44 8.63 -11.03 0.43
C GLY A 44 8.48 -12.43 1.06
N LEU A 45 8.84 -12.57 2.35
CA LEU A 45 8.64 -13.80 3.11
C LEU A 45 7.16 -14.18 3.27
N PHE A 46 6.23 -13.21 3.24
CA PHE A 46 4.80 -13.49 3.42
C PHE A 46 4.22 -14.32 2.28
N SER A 47 4.71 -14.18 1.06
CA SER A 47 4.29 -15.04 -0.05
C SER A 47 4.64 -16.51 0.21
N HIS A 48 5.79 -16.78 0.84
CA HIS A 48 6.22 -18.14 1.18
C HIS A 48 5.45 -18.71 2.38
N VAL A 49 5.15 -17.88 3.37
CA VAL A 49 4.48 -18.32 4.62
C VAL A 49 2.97 -18.51 4.43
N TYR A 50 2.31 -17.62 3.69
CA TYR A 50 0.85 -17.60 3.58
C TYR A 50 0.32 -18.01 2.20
N GLY A 51 1.19 -18.10 1.20
CA GLY A 51 0.85 -18.49 -0.16
C GLY A 51 0.33 -17.33 -1.03
N PRO A 52 0.41 -17.48 -2.37
CA PRO A 52 0.01 -16.44 -3.34
C PRO A 52 -1.49 -16.11 -3.30
N ASP A 53 -2.33 -17.03 -2.81
CA ASP A 53 -3.78 -16.78 -2.67
C ASP A 53 -4.13 -15.79 -1.57
N ARG A 54 -3.22 -15.59 -0.60
CA ARG A 54 -3.45 -14.73 0.57
C ARG A 54 -2.61 -13.45 0.55
N PHE A 55 -1.49 -13.46 -0.15
CA PHE A 55 -0.57 -12.34 -0.18
C PHE A 55 -0.14 -12.03 -1.62
N LEU A 56 -0.25 -10.76 -1.99
CA LEU A 56 0.27 -10.20 -3.23
C LEU A 56 1.08 -8.96 -2.91
N PHE A 57 2.20 -8.77 -3.61
CA PHE A 57 2.98 -7.53 -3.58
C PHE A 57 2.95 -6.88 -4.96
N ALA A 58 2.39 -5.68 -5.04
CA ALA A 58 2.39 -4.80 -6.20
C ALA A 58 3.45 -3.72 -5.97
N GLU A 59 4.49 -3.71 -6.81
CA GLU A 59 5.53 -2.69 -6.76
C GLU A 59 5.10 -1.51 -7.63
N ALA A 60 4.50 -0.49 -7.03
CA ALA A 60 3.95 0.65 -7.72
C ALA A 60 3.94 1.89 -6.82
N SER A 61 4.13 3.06 -7.43
CA SER A 61 3.97 4.35 -6.74
C SER A 61 2.51 4.77 -6.79
N LEU A 62 2.01 5.37 -5.71
CA LEU A 62 0.68 5.98 -5.71
C LEU A 62 0.59 7.20 -6.65
N LEU A 63 1.73 7.72 -7.13
CA LEU A 63 1.76 8.75 -8.17
C LEU A 63 1.41 8.20 -9.56
N ASP A 64 1.48 6.88 -9.76
CA ASP A 64 1.09 6.22 -10.99
C ASP A 64 -0.40 5.88 -10.96
N ALA A 65 -1.20 6.82 -11.45
CA ALA A 65 -2.66 6.69 -11.44
C ALA A 65 -3.16 5.54 -12.33
N ASP A 66 -2.47 5.24 -13.42
CA ASP A 66 -2.84 4.14 -14.33
C ASP A 66 -2.58 2.80 -13.65
N ALA A 67 -1.42 2.62 -13.02
CA ALA A 67 -1.12 1.41 -12.24
C ALA A 67 -2.10 1.20 -11.07
N LEU A 68 -2.53 2.28 -10.40
CA LEU A 68 -3.57 2.18 -9.38
C LEU A 68 -4.91 1.74 -9.98
N HIS A 69 -5.32 2.35 -11.10
CA HIS A 69 -6.57 1.96 -11.75
C HIS A 69 -6.57 0.48 -12.14
N GLU A 70 -5.47 -0.01 -12.71
CA GLU A 70 -5.27 -1.43 -13.03
C GLU A 70 -5.34 -2.31 -11.78
N LEU A 71 -4.65 -1.92 -10.69
CA LEU A 71 -4.65 -2.68 -9.44
C LEU A 71 -6.06 -2.86 -8.86
N PHE A 72 -6.89 -1.81 -8.90
CA PHE A 72 -8.28 -1.87 -8.44
C PHE A 72 -9.19 -2.61 -9.42
N ALA A 73 -8.91 -2.57 -10.73
CA ALA A 73 -9.66 -3.32 -11.73
C ALA A 73 -9.39 -4.83 -11.66
N GLU A 74 -8.15 -5.23 -11.38
CA GLU A 74 -7.73 -6.64 -11.33
C GLU A 74 -8.10 -7.35 -10.02
N HIS A 75 -8.38 -6.59 -8.95
CA HIS A 75 -8.56 -7.15 -7.62
C HIS A 75 -9.81 -6.66 -6.91
N ASP A 76 -10.59 -7.60 -6.39
CA ASP A 76 -11.72 -7.33 -5.49
C ASP A 76 -11.21 -6.83 -4.11
N ILE A 77 -11.01 -5.51 -3.99
CA ILE A 77 -10.53 -4.81 -2.80
C ILE A 77 -11.75 -4.29 -2.03
N ALA A 78 -11.87 -4.65 -0.74
CA ALA A 78 -12.98 -4.22 0.11
C ALA A 78 -12.61 -3.15 1.15
N GLY A 79 -11.34 -2.79 1.23
CA GLY A 79 -10.88 -1.72 2.10
C GLY A 79 -9.40 -1.44 1.89
N VAL A 80 -9.01 -0.20 2.16
CA VAL A 80 -7.64 0.28 2.09
C VAL A 80 -7.17 0.74 3.46
N ILE A 81 -5.94 0.42 3.80
CA ILE A 81 -5.21 1.01 4.93
C ILE A 81 -4.01 1.75 4.33
N ASP A 82 -3.98 3.07 4.49
CA ASP A 82 -2.98 3.93 3.84
C ASP A 82 -1.80 4.27 4.76
N PHE A 83 -0.64 3.65 4.53
CA PHE A 83 0.62 4.01 5.22
C PHE A 83 1.66 4.65 4.29
N ALA A 84 1.38 4.77 2.99
CA ALA A 84 2.31 5.36 2.02
C ALA A 84 2.42 6.87 2.21
N ALA A 85 3.39 7.29 3.02
CA ALA A 85 3.69 8.70 3.24
C ALA A 85 5.14 8.91 3.67
N ARG A 86 5.67 10.08 3.31
CA ARG A 86 6.91 10.62 3.89
C ARG A 86 6.62 11.19 5.28
N SER A 87 7.47 10.87 6.25
CA SER A 87 7.23 11.18 7.67
C SER A 87 8.40 11.88 8.39
N ILE A 88 9.49 12.21 7.69
CA ILE A 88 10.69 12.80 8.30
C ILE A 88 10.57 14.34 8.37
N VAL A 89 10.18 14.87 9.53
CA VAL A 89 9.91 16.30 9.73
C VAL A 89 11.06 17.23 9.27
N PRO A 90 12.35 16.99 9.58
CA PRO A 90 13.42 17.88 9.10
C PRO A 90 13.66 17.82 7.58
N GLU A 91 13.28 16.73 6.92
CA GLU A 91 13.33 16.61 5.46
C GLU A 91 12.18 17.41 4.83
N SER A 92 10.97 17.36 5.40
CA SER A 92 9.82 18.11 4.88
C SER A 92 10.02 19.62 4.86
N GLN A 93 10.82 20.15 5.79
CA GLN A 93 11.19 21.57 5.81
C GLN A 93 12.17 21.94 4.69
N ARG A 94 13.03 21.01 4.28
CA ARG A 94 14.03 21.22 3.21
C ARG A 94 13.45 20.92 1.83
N GLU A 95 12.56 19.94 1.74
CA GLU A 95 11.98 19.42 0.50
C GLU A 95 10.44 19.39 0.57
N PRO A 96 9.76 20.55 0.75
CA PRO A 96 8.32 20.58 0.95
C PRO A 96 7.55 20.03 -0.27
N ARG A 97 8.03 20.29 -1.49
CA ARG A 97 7.39 19.80 -2.73
C ARG A 97 7.30 18.26 -2.74
N LEU A 98 8.36 17.57 -2.33
CA LEU A 98 8.38 16.10 -2.25
C LEU A 98 7.25 15.59 -1.34
N TYR A 99 7.03 16.24 -0.20
CA TYR A 99 6.00 15.84 0.77
C TYR A 99 4.59 16.12 0.25
N PHE A 100 4.37 17.23 -0.46
CA PHE A 100 3.07 17.49 -1.10
C PHE A 100 2.78 16.51 -2.23
N GLU A 101 3.77 16.16 -3.04
CA GLU A 101 3.62 15.15 -4.11
C GLU A 101 3.30 13.79 -3.50
N GLN A 102 4.13 13.32 -2.56
CA GLN A 102 4.00 11.97 -2.00
C GLN A 102 2.79 11.79 -1.08
N ASN A 103 2.45 12.80 -0.26
CA ASN A 103 1.42 12.62 0.78
C ASN A 103 0.06 13.19 0.37
N VAL A 104 -0.01 14.16 -0.57
CA VAL A 104 -1.27 14.81 -0.95
C VAL A 104 -1.70 14.40 -2.35
N VAL A 105 -0.81 14.55 -3.35
CA VAL A 105 -1.15 14.18 -4.74
C VAL A 105 -1.33 12.67 -4.85
N ALA A 106 -0.40 11.89 -4.31
CA ALA A 106 -0.49 10.44 -4.34
C ALA A 106 -1.71 9.89 -3.59
N PHE A 107 -2.06 10.49 -2.43
CA PHE A 107 -3.30 10.16 -1.72
C PHE A 107 -4.55 10.52 -2.55
N GLY A 108 -4.54 11.65 -3.26
CA GLY A 108 -5.60 12.03 -4.19
C GLY A 108 -5.80 11.00 -5.30
N ASN A 109 -4.71 10.48 -5.88
CA ASN A 109 -4.77 9.40 -6.88
C ASN A 109 -5.36 8.11 -6.29
N LEU A 110 -4.95 7.73 -5.07
CA LEU A 110 -5.52 6.58 -4.36
C LEU A 110 -7.03 6.73 -4.18
N LEU A 111 -7.49 7.89 -3.69
CA LEU A 111 -8.92 8.16 -3.53
C LEU A 111 -9.69 8.10 -4.85
N ALA A 112 -9.09 8.57 -5.95
CA ALA A 112 -9.70 8.50 -7.27
C ALA A 112 -9.84 7.05 -7.76
N ALA A 113 -8.89 6.17 -7.45
CA ALA A 113 -8.93 4.76 -7.80
C ALA A 113 -9.89 3.93 -6.92
N CYS A 114 -10.12 4.36 -5.67
CA CYS A 114 -10.90 3.62 -4.69
C CYS A 114 -12.41 3.51 -4.98
N ASP A 115 -13.02 4.38 -5.80
CA ASP A 115 -14.47 4.47 -6.10
C ASP A 115 -15.42 3.70 -5.14
N GLY A 116 -15.68 4.28 -3.96
CA GLY A 116 -16.61 3.71 -2.96
C GLY A 116 -16.02 2.66 -2.01
N VAL A 117 -14.77 2.24 -2.19
CA VAL A 117 -14.02 1.42 -1.23
C VAL A 117 -13.62 2.27 -0.01
N PRO A 118 -13.87 1.80 1.22
CA PRO A 118 -13.49 2.55 2.43
C PRO A 118 -11.97 2.61 2.57
N VAL A 119 -11.47 3.80 2.89
CA VAL A 119 -10.05 4.10 3.15
C VAL A 119 -9.88 4.54 4.60
N VAL A 120 -8.87 4.00 5.29
CA VAL A 120 -8.50 4.34 6.68
C VAL A 120 -7.03 4.72 6.76
#